data_AF-A0A7C5F275-F1
#
_entry.id   AF-A0A7C5F275-F1
#
_cell.length_a   1.000
_cell.length_b   1.000
_cell.length_c   1.000
_cell.angle_alpha   90.00
_cell.angle_beta   90.00
_cell.angle_gamma   90.00
#
_symmetry.space_group_name_H-M   'P 1'
#
loop_
_entity.id
_entity.type
_entity.pdbx_description
1 polymer ?
#
loop_
_entity_poly.entity_id
_entity_poly.type
_entity_poly.pdbx_seq_one_letter_code
_entity_poly.pdbx_strand_id
1 'polypeptide(L)'
;MPESNERREQRLAKLMLMRQLGLDPYPARVSYSHTCAQALAAFEASPEGNQHVQVVGRLMAIRDMGKSTFCHIADGTGRLQIYLRQNDL
;
A
#
# COMPACT_ATOMS: atom_id res chain seq x y z
N MET A 1 -6.46 5.23 -30.49
CA MET A 1 -5.80 4.70 -29.27
C MET A 1 -6.81 4.63 -28.12
N PRO A 2 -7.55 3.51 -27.96
CA PRO A 2 -8.63 3.39 -26.97
C PRO A 2 -8.18 2.94 -25.56
N GLU A 3 -6.94 2.49 -25.37
CA GLU A 3 -6.44 1.91 -24.10
C GLU A 3 -6.46 2.87 -22.89
N SER A 4 -6.44 4.18 -23.14
CA SER A 4 -6.48 5.19 -22.06
C SER A 4 -7.85 5.29 -21.40
N ASN A 5 -8.92 5.05 -22.15
CA ASN A 5 -10.29 5.23 -21.65
C ASN A 5 -10.69 4.09 -20.72
N GLU A 6 -10.40 2.84 -21.11
CA GLU A 6 -10.75 1.66 -20.31
C GLU A 6 -10.08 1.67 -18.93
N ARG A 7 -8.80 2.03 -18.84
CA ARG A 7 -8.09 2.17 -17.55
C ARG A 7 -8.69 3.26 -16.67
N ARG A 8 -9.19 4.35 -17.27
CA ARG A 8 -9.83 5.44 -16.55
C ARG A 8 -11.18 4.99 -15.99
N GLU A 9 -11.98 4.30 -16.80
CA GLU A 9 -13.28 3.75 -16.39
C GLU A 9 -13.13 2.75 -15.24
N GLN A 10 -12.15 1.85 -15.30
CA GLN A 10 -11.86 0.92 -14.21
C GLN A 10 -11.49 1.62 -12.90
N ARG A 11 -10.71 2.71 -12.95
CA ARG A 11 -10.37 3.51 -11.76
C ARG A 11 -11.60 4.22 -11.19
N LEU A 12 -12.48 4.73 -12.05
CA LEU A 12 -13.71 5.39 -11.63
C LEU A 12 -14.66 4.40 -10.95
N ALA A 13 -14.81 3.20 -11.52
CA ALA A 13 -15.64 2.14 -10.95
C ALA A 13 -15.14 1.73 -9.54
N LYS A 14 -13.82 1.56 -9.37
CA LYS A 14 -13.23 1.28 -8.04
C LYS A 14 -13.47 2.41 -7.04
N LEU A 15 -13.39 3.67 -7.47
CA LEU A 15 -13.68 4.82 -6.62
C LEU A 15 -15.15 4.83 -6.17
N MET A 16 -16.09 4.52 -7.07
CA MET A 16 -17.51 4.40 -6.72
C MET A 16 -17.75 3.25 -5.73
N LEU A 17 -17.11 2.10 -5.94
CA LEU A 17 -17.20 0.96 -5.03
C LEU A 17 -16.70 1.30 -3.62
N MET A 18 -15.56 1.99 -3.51
CA MET A 18 -15.03 2.45 -2.21
C MET A 18 -16.04 3.34 -1.48
N ARG A 19 -16.66 4.29 -2.20
CA ARG A 19 -17.70 5.15 -1.63
C ARG A 19 -18.95 4.37 -1.19
N GLN A 20 -19.37 3.36 -1.96
CA GLN A 20 -20.49 2.48 -1.60
C GLN A 20 -20.21 1.66 -0.34
N LEU A 21 -18.95 1.27 -0.13
CA LEU A 21 -18.50 0.60 1.09
C LEU A 21 -18.34 1.56 2.30
N GLY A 22 -18.67 2.86 2.13
CA GLY A 22 -18.50 3.87 3.18
C GLY A 22 -17.06 4.29 3.43
N LEU A 23 -16.12 3.89 2.56
CA LEU A 23 -14.71 4.28 2.65
C LEU A 23 -14.50 5.61 1.94
N ASP A 24 -13.91 6.59 2.64
CA ASP A 24 -13.46 7.84 2.03
C ASP A 24 -12.20 7.58 1.19
N PRO A 25 -12.24 7.74 -0.15
CA PRO A 25 -11.06 7.53 -0.99
C PRO A 25 -9.96 8.58 -0.77
N TYR A 26 -10.27 9.74 -0.16
CA TYR A 26 -9.32 10.83 0.05
C TYR A 26 -9.39 11.35 1.50
N PRO A 27 -8.96 10.54 2.48
CA PRO A 27 -8.97 10.96 3.87
C PRO A 27 -8.04 12.17 4.06
N ALA A 28 -8.54 13.21 4.74
CA ALA A 28 -7.77 14.43 5.00
C ALA A 28 -6.56 14.22 5.92
N ARG A 29 -6.58 13.17 6.74
CA ARG A 29 -5.48 12.81 7.65
C ARG A 29 -5.35 11.30 7.73
N VAL A 30 -4.10 10.84 7.66
CA VAL A 30 -3.73 9.44 7.87
C VAL A 30 -2.71 9.38 9.00
N SER A 31 -2.89 8.47 9.95
CA SER A 31 -1.89 8.19 10.98
C SER A 31 -0.80 7.30 10.36
N TYR A 32 0.45 7.74 10.47
CA TYR A 32 1.61 6.94 10.14
C TYR A 32 2.65 7.10 11.25
N SER A 33 3.40 6.05 11.53
CA SER A 33 4.41 6.03 12.59
C SER A 33 5.81 6.28 12.05
N HIS A 34 6.11 5.77 10.85
CA HIS A 34 7.46 5.81 10.27
C HIS A 34 7.40 6.18 8.78
N THR A 35 8.45 6.83 8.30
CA THR A 35 8.74 6.90 6.85
C THR A 35 9.34 5.58 6.36
N CYS A 36 9.39 5.38 5.04
CA CYS A 36 9.98 4.16 4.48
C CYS A 36 11.44 3.97 4.93
N ALA A 37 12.23 5.05 4.93
CA ALA A 37 13.62 5.02 5.38
C ALA A 37 13.74 4.72 6.89
N GLN A 38 12.87 5.31 7.71
CA GLN A 38 12.89 5.06 9.16
C GLN A 38 12.49 3.62 9.51
N ALA A 39 11.51 3.05 8.81
CA ALA A 39 11.11 1.67 9.03
C ALA A 39 12.24 0.69 8.65
N LEU A 40 12.98 0.97 7.57
CA LEU A 40 14.18 0.20 7.21
C LEU A 40 15.26 0.30 8.28
N ALA A 41 15.58 1.51 8.75
CA ALA A 41 16.58 1.72 9.78
C ALA A 41 16.19 1.06 11.13
N ALA A 42 14.91 1.11 11.50
CA ALA A 42 14.40 0.44 12.69
C ALA A 42 14.52 -1.09 12.59
N PHE A 43 14.26 -1.65 11.40
CA PHE A 43 14.43 -3.08 11.14
C PHE A 43 15.90 -3.50 11.21
N GLU A 44 16.82 -2.73 10.64
CA GLU A 44 18.26 -2.99 10.73
C GLU A 44 18.78 -2.91 12.18
N ALA A 45 18.24 -2.00 12.98
CA ALA A 45 18.62 -1.83 14.38
C ALA A 45 18.11 -2.96 15.30
N SER A 46 17.01 -3.63 14.93
CA SER A 46 16.41 -4.70 15.73
C SER A 46 15.89 -5.84 14.85
N PRO A 47 16.77 -6.71 14.33
CA PRO A 47 16.40 -7.77 13.38
C PRO A 47 15.47 -8.84 13.97
N GLU A 48 15.36 -8.93 15.30
CA GLU A 48 14.47 -9.87 16.00
C GLU A 48 13.12 -9.24 16.42
N GLY A 49 12.92 -7.95 16.14
CA GLY A 49 11.82 -7.16 16.67
C GLY A 49 10.53 -7.32 15.88
N ASN A 50 9.47 -7.82 16.53
CA ASN A 50 8.10 -7.84 16.01
C ASN A 50 7.46 -6.43 16.08
N GLN A 51 8.15 -5.44 15.54
CA GLN A 51 7.78 -4.03 15.65
C GLN A 51 6.64 -3.72 14.68
N HIS A 52 5.50 -3.30 15.23
CA HIS A 52 4.38 -2.83 14.43
C HIS A 52 4.69 -1.44 13.89
N VAL A 53 4.77 -1.33 12.57
CA VAL A 53 5.02 -0.06 11.87
C VAL A 53 3.83 0.31 10.99
N GLN A 54 3.44 1.58 11.03
CA GLN A 54 2.48 2.16 10.10
C GLN A 54 3.24 3.07 9.13
N VAL A 55 3.13 2.78 7.84
CA VAL A 55 3.82 3.49 6.77
C VAL A 55 2.80 3.94 5.72
N VAL A 56 3.09 5.07 5.07
CA VAL A 56 2.28 5.63 3.98
C VAL A 56 3.17 5.85 2.77
N GLY A 57 2.61 5.67 1.58
CA GLY A 57 3.36 5.83 0.34
C GLY A 57 2.52 5.53 -0.90
N ARG A 58 3.13 5.76 -2.06
CA ARG A 58 2.55 5.39 -3.37
C ARG A 58 2.80 3.92 -3.64
N LEU A 59 1.74 3.19 -3.98
CA LEU A 59 1.87 1.83 -4.46
C LEU A 59 2.43 1.85 -5.89
N MET A 60 3.60 1.24 -6.08
CA MET A 60 4.34 1.21 -7.34
C MET A 60 4.10 -0.05 -8.16
N ALA A 61 4.05 -1.21 -7.51
CA ALA A 61 3.85 -2.49 -8.17
C ALA A 61 3.11 -3.45 -7.24
N ILE A 62 2.22 -4.26 -7.82
CA ILE A 62 1.51 -5.36 -7.17
C ILE A 62 1.88 -6.63 -7.92
N ARG A 63 2.29 -7.66 -7.18
CA ARG A 63 2.50 -9.01 -7.69
C ARG A 63 1.58 -9.93 -6.91
N ASP A 64 0.48 -10.29 -7.53
CA ASP A 64 -0.47 -11.25 -6.99
C ASP A 64 -0.02 -12.67 -7.33
N MET A 65 0.15 -13.51 -6.30
CA MET A 65 0.49 -14.92 -6.40
C MET A 65 -0.62 -15.81 -5.80
N GLY A 66 -1.88 -15.38 -5.91
CA GLY A 66 -3.06 -16.10 -5.45
C GLY A 66 -3.26 -15.97 -3.95
N LYS A 67 -2.57 -16.80 -3.15
CA LYS A 67 -2.70 -16.80 -1.67
C LYS A 67 -1.78 -15.79 -0.99
N SER A 68 -0.88 -15.19 -1.74
CA SER A 68 0.09 -14.21 -1.25
C SER A 68 0.21 -13.09 -2.27
N THR A 69 0.27 -11.86 -1.79
CA THR A 69 0.46 -10.68 -2.61
C THR A 69 1.68 -9.92 -2.12
N PHE A 70 2.57 -9.59 -3.05
CA PHE A 70 3.71 -8.72 -2.78
C PHE A 70 3.45 -7.36 -3.40
N CYS A 71 3.53 -6.31 -2.59
CA CYS A 71 3.35 -4.94 -3.03
C CYS A 71 4.61 -4.14 -2.77
N HIS A 72 4.99 -3.27 -3.69
CA HIS A 72 6.02 -2.28 -3.44
C HIS A 72 5.37 -0.93 -3.19
N ILE A 73 5.63 -0.36 -2.03
CA ILE A 73 5.29 1.03 -1.70
C ILE A 73 6.55 1.89 -1.79
N ALA A 74 6.38 3.10 -2.29
CA ALA A 74 7.44 4.09 -2.32
C ALA A 74 6.93 5.37 -1.65
N ASP A 75 7.68 5.83 -0.68
CA ASP A 75 7.57 7.18 -0.15
C ASP A 75 8.68 8.05 -0.77
N GLY A 76 8.60 9.37 -0.67
CA GLY A 76 9.67 10.27 -1.13
C GLY A 76 11.03 9.96 -0.50
N THR A 77 11.04 9.25 0.63
CA THR A 77 12.23 8.84 1.38
C THR A 77 12.81 7.49 0.98
N GLY A 78 12.06 6.61 0.31
CA GLY A 78 12.53 5.26 0.04
C GLY A 78 11.46 4.30 -0.49
N ARG A 79 11.82 3.02 -0.60
CA ARG A 79 10.92 1.95 -1.07
C ARG A 79 10.86 0.82 -0.06
N LEU A 80 9.67 0.29 0.17
CA LEU A 80 9.41 -0.87 1.04
C LEU A 80 8.63 -1.92 0.27
N GLN A 81 8.91 -3.19 0.56
CA GLN A 81 8.14 -4.33 0.08
C GLN A 81 7.20 -4.80 1.18
N ILE A 82 5.92 -4.87 0.87
CA ILE A 82 4.87 -5.39 1.73
C ILE A 82 4.55 -6.81 1.29
N TYR A 83 4.47 -7.71 2.26
CA TYR A 83 3.97 -9.06 2.07
C TYR A 83 2.57 -9.16 2.70
N LEU A 84 1.60 -9.57 1.89
CA LEU A 84 0.21 -9.79 2.30
C LEU A 84 -0.12 -11.26 2.07
N ARG A 85 -0.67 -11.94 3.08
CA ARG A 85 -1.18 -13.31 2.95
C ARG A 85 -2.66 -13.33 3.32
N GLN A 86 -3.47 -14.00 2.51
CA GLN A 86 -4.93 -14.02 2.70
C GLN A 86 -5.37 -14.65 4.03
N ASN A 87 -4.56 -15.54 4.62
CA ASN A 87 -4.86 -16.18 5.89
C ASN A 87 -4.51 -15.33 7.12
N ASP A 88 -3.74 -14.24 6.94
CA ASP A 88 -3.24 -13.38 8.01
C ASP A 88 -3.91 -11.98 8.00
N LEU A 89 -4.99 -11.82 7.23
CA LEU A 89 -5.79 -10.59 7.11
C LEU A 89 -7.17 -10.77 7.75
#